data_AF-A0A7S2FTI8-F1
#
_entry.id   AF-A0A7S2FTI8-F1
#
_cell.length_a   1.000
_cell.length_b   1.000
_cell.length_c   1.000
_cell.angle_alpha   90.00
_cell.angle_beta   90.00
_cell.angle_gamma   90.00
#
_symmetry.space_group_name_H-M   'P 1'
#
loop_
_entity.id
_entity.type
_entity.pdbx_description
1 polymer ?
#
loop_
_entity_poly.entity_id
_entity_poly.type
_entity_poly.pdbx_seq_one_letter_code
_entity_poly.pdbx_strand_id
1 'polypeptide(L)'
;PSWLTKAMHAAMTLPKSNKVTKIKDVKEYIGGGNCAKLVFDVEYAKRSSNLHTKLFAKIPFPPTGKTMSDRMASSVMQQGSDILEINASRLFEAALPFPIPKYYFGDVSNETTNWIQITQRIPFDEKVED
;
A
#
# COMPACT_ATOMS: atom_id res chain seq x y z
N PRO A 1 -3.26 -0.29 13.93
CA PRO A 1 -4.63 -0.73 13.54
C PRO A 1 -5.64 0.41 13.32
N SER A 2 -5.76 1.35 14.27
CA SER A 2 -6.70 2.49 14.18
C SER A 2 -6.43 3.40 12.98
N TRP A 3 -5.16 3.76 12.74
CA TRP A 3 -4.76 4.54 11.58
C TRP A 3 -5.17 3.86 10.26
N LEU A 4 -4.85 2.57 10.09
CA LEU A 4 -5.18 1.82 8.87
C LEU A 4 -6.69 1.68 8.67
N THR A 5 -7.45 1.54 9.75
CA THR A 5 -8.92 1.56 9.69
C THR A 5 -9.42 2.90 9.15
N LYS A 6 -8.92 4.02 9.68
CA LYS A 6 -9.29 5.36 9.21
C LYS A 6 -8.91 5.56 7.72
N ALA A 7 -7.72 5.13 7.34
CA ALA A 7 -7.23 5.22 5.97
C ALA A 7 -8.12 4.44 4.99
N MET A 8 -8.37 3.16 5.24
CA MET A 8 -9.25 2.34 4.39
C MET A 8 -10.71 2.79 4.40
N HIS A 9 -11.19 3.36 5.51
CA HIS A 9 -12.51 4.00 5.58
C HIS A 9 -12.60 5.29 4.77
N ALA A 10 -11.50 6.05 4.65
CA ALA A 10 -11.43 7.26 3.85
C ALA A 10 -11.37 6.92 2.35
N ALA A 11 -10.62 5.87 1.99
CA ALA A 11 -10.56 5.34 0.63
C ALA A 11 -11.78 4.49 0.23
N MET A 12 -12.72 4.25 1.15
CA MET A 12 -13.92 3.40 0.95
C MET A 12 -13.61 1.94 0.60
N THR A 13 -12.41 1.47 0.89
CA THR A 13 -11.98 0.07 0.65
C THR A 13 -12.29 -0.86 1.82
N LEU A 14 -12.68 -0.30 2.97
CA LEU A 14 -13.20 -1.01 4.14
C LEU A 14 -14.59 -0.45 4.51
N PRO A 15 -15.63 -1.29 4.69
CA PRO A 15 -16.95 -0.83 5.14
C PRO A 15 -16.88 -0.14 6.51
N LYS A 16 -17.68 0.94 6.71
CA LYS A 16 -17.73 1.69 7.99
C LYS A 16 -18.10 0.82 9.19
N SER A 17 -18.87 -0.26 8.98
CA SER A 17 -19.25 -1.22 10.01
C SER A 17 -18.14 -2.23 10.38
N ASN A 18 -16.95 -2.11 9.79
CA ASN A 18 -15.82 -3.01 9.97
C ASN A 18 -14.57 -2.21 10.38
N LYS A 19 -13.54 -2.89 10.90
CA LYS A 19 -12.28 -2.29 11.32
C LYS A 19 -11.13 -3.29 11.23
N VAL A 20 -9.91 -2.79 11.07
CA VAL A 20 -8.69 -3.57 11.27
C VAL A 20 -8.48 -3.75 12.77
N THR A 21 -8.42 -5.00 13.23
CA THR A 21 -8.19 -5.34 14.64
C THR A 21 -6.73 -5.57 14.94
N LYS A 22 -5.97 -6.14 13.99
CA LYS A 22 -4.55 -6.46 14.17
C LYS A 22 -3.77 -6.22 12.88
N ILE A 23 -2.52 -5.80 13.05
CA ILE A 23 -1.49 -5.78 12.01
C ILE A 23 -0.38 -6.70 12.53
N LYS A 24 0.08 -7.65 11.70
CA LYS A 24 1.07 -8.67 12.09
C LYS A 24 1.98 -9.01 10.91
N ASP A 25 3.03 -9.76 11.19
CA ASP A 25 3.98 -10.29 10.19
C ASP A 25 4.55 -9.20 9.25
N VAL A 26 4.77 -8.01 9.80
CA VAL A 26 5.34 -6.88 9.06
C VAL A 26 6.80 -7.19 8.74
N LYS A 27 7.12 -7.26 7.45
CA LYS A 27 8.48 -7.51 6.95
C LYS A 27 8.80 -6.55 5.84
N GLU A 28 10.05 -6.10 5.80
CA GLU A 28 10.57 -5.40 4.64
C GLU A 28 10.65 -6.36 3.44
N TYR A 29 10.23 -5.87 2.28
CA TYR A 29 10.39 -6.57 1.02
C TYR A 29 11.58 -5.96 0.27
N ILE A 30 12.66 -6.72 0.15
CA ILE A 30 13.89 -6.26 -0.50
C ILE A 30 13.79 -6.48 -2.01
N GLY A 31 13.71 -5.39 -2.77
CA GLY A 31 13.70 -5.41 -4.24
C GLY A 31 13.26 -4.08 -4.84
N GLY A 32 13.80 -3.71 -6.01
CA GLY A 32 13.61 -2.40 -6.65
C GLY A 32 14.33 -1.23 -5.93
N GLY A 33 14.35 -0.04 -6.53
CA GLY A 33 15.27 1.05 -6.11
C GLY A 33 14.68 2.33 -5.52
N ASN A 34 13.40 2.66 -5.75
CA ASN A 34 12.89 4.02 -5.46
C ASN A 34 12.21 4.20 -4.09
N CYS A 35 11.91 3.13 -3.36
CA CYS A 35 11.13 3.22 -2.14
C CYS A 35 11.35 2.02 -1.22
N ALA A 36 11.01 2.19 0.06
CA ALA A 36 10.86 1.07 0.97
C ALA A 36 9.54 0.34 0.67
N LYS A 37 9.56 -0.98 0.85
CA LYS A 37 8.42 -1.86 0.59
C LYS A 37 8.20 -2.77 1.77
N LEU A 38 6.94 -3.00 2.10
CA LEU A 38 6.55 -3.80 3.25
C LEU A 38 5.50 -4.81 2.83
N VAL A 39 5.66 -6.05 3.27
CA VAL A 39 4.58 -7.04 3.29
C VAL A 39 4.08 -7.17 4.72
N PHE A 40 2.78 -7.28 4.90
CA PHE A 40 2.18 -7.41 6.23
C PHE A 40 0.81 -8.06 6.14
N ASP A 41 0.41 -8.68 7.25
CA ASP A 41 -0.88 -9.34 7.37
C ASP A 41 -1.79 -8.52 8.31
N VAL A 42 -3.09 -8.53 8.03
CA VAL A 42 -4.11 -7.83 8.81
C VAL A 42 -5.24 -8.77 9.20
N GLU A 43 -5.85 -8.48 10.33
CA GLU A 43 -7.10 -9.11 10.76
C GLU A 43 -8.20 -8.04 10.81
N TYR A 44 -9.39 -8.41 10.33
CA TYR A 44 -10.58 -7.56 10.36
C TYR A 44 -11.57 -8.06 11.40
N ALA A 45 -12.34 -7.15 11.99
CA ALA A 45 -13.40 -7.51 12.93
C ALA A 45 -14.49 -8.37 12.28
N LYS A 46 -14.79 -8.13 10.99
CA LYS A 46 -15.67 -8.94 10.16
C LYS A 46 -14.89 -9.44 8.96
N ARG A 47 -14.77 -10.75 8.79
CA ARG A 47 -14.16 -11.36 7.59
C ARG A 47 -15.09 -11.14 6.39
N SER A 48 -14.51 -11.02 5.20
CA SER A 48 -15.22 -10.91 3.93
C SER A 48 -14.32 -11.46 2.83
N SER A 49 -14.90 -12.20 1.88
CA SER A 49 -14.18 -12.71 0.70
C SER A 49 -13.58 -11.60 -0.15
N ASN A 50 -14.16 -10.39 -0.10
CA ASN A 50 -13.70 -9.23 -0.85
C ASN A 50 -12.62 -8.40 -0.11
N LEU A 51 -12.19 -8.85 1.08
CA LEU A 51 -11.17 -8.21 1.93
C LEU A 51 -9.97 -9.15 2.12
N HIS A 52 -8.93 -8.89 1.34
CA HIS A 52 -7.61 -9.50 1.47
C HIS A 52 -6.97 -9.18 2.82
N THR A 53 -6.39 -10.21 3.45
CA THR A 53 -5.69 -10.11 4.73
C THR A 53 -4.18 -9.97 4.56
N LYS A 54 -3.63 -10.27 3.38
CA LYS A 54 -2.21 -10.11 3.05
C LYS A 54 -2.04 -8.87 2.20
N LEU A 55 -1.32 -7.88 2.71
CA LEU A 55 -1.18 -6.56 2.12
C LEU A 55 0.28 -6.23 1.81
N PHE A 56 0.44 -5.34 0.85
CA PHE A 56 1.72 -4.81 0.40
C PHE A 56 1.65 -3.28 0.50
N ALA A 57 2.68 -2.66 1.04
CA ALA A 57 2.81 -1.21 1.10
C ALA A 57 4.11 -0.73 0.45
N LYS A 58 4.00 0.40 -0.24
CA LYS A 58 5.13 1.20 -0.70
C LYS A 58 5.12 2.50 0.09
N ILE A 59 6.27 2.88 0.62
CA ILE A 59 6.48 4.12 1.38
C ILE A 59 7.83 4.73 1.01
N PRO A 60 8.01 6.05 1.13
CA PRO A 60 9.29 6.68 0.89
C PRO A 60 10.36 6.12 1.85
N PHE A 61 11.60 6.12 1.40
CA PHE A 61 12.74 5.90 2.28
C PHE A 61 12.84 7.00 3.36
N PRO A 62 13.50 6.75 4.50
CA PRO A 62 13.81 7.82 5.43
C PRO A 62 14.69 8.89 4.75
N PRO A 63 14.53 10.19 5.06
CA PRO A 63 15.31 11.28 4.47
C PRO A 63 16.71 11.41 5.08
N THR A 64 17.37 10.27 5.34
CA THR A 64 18.64 10.17 6.05
C THR A 64 19.43 8.95 5.56
N GLY A 65 20.76 9.01 5.66
CA GLY A 65 21.60 7.84 5.38
C GLY A 65 21.73 7.52 3.89
N LYS A 66 21.99 6.24 3.58
CA LYS A 66 22.36 5.79 2.22
C LYS A 66 21.24 5.94 1.18
N THR A 67 19.99 6.03 1.61
CA THR A 67 18.80 6.15 0.75
C THR A 67 18.32 7.58 0.60
N MET A 68 19.08 8.58 1.07
CA MET A 68 18.68 9.98 1.01
C MET A 68 18.48 10.48 -0.43
N SER A 69 19.36 10.11 -1.36
CA SER A 69 19.20 10.46 -2.78
C SER A 69 17.93 9.87 -3.38
N ASP A 70 17.62 8.61 -3.05
CA ASP A 70 16.43 7.91 -3.55
C ASP A 70 15.16 8.50 -2.93
N ARG A 71 15.22 8.91 -1.66
CA ARG A 71 14.15 9.65 -1.00
C ARG A 71 13.89 11.00 -1.68
N MET A 72 14.93 11.74 -2.04
CA MET A 72 14.76 13.01 -2.74
C MET A 72 14.17 12.80 -4.13
N ALA A 73 14.65 11.79 -4.87
CA ALA A 73 14.13 11.44 -6.19
C ALA A 73 12.64 11.03 -6.15
N SER A 74 12.22 10.25 -5.15
CA SER A 74 10.82 9.85 -4.89
C SER A 74 9.98 10.93 -4.19
N SER A 75 10.41 12.19 -4.23
CA SER A 75 9.59 13.32 -3.82
C SER A 75 8.58 13.66 -4.92
N VAL A 76 7.34 13.92 -4.52
CA VAL A 76 6.28 14.45 -5.41
C VAL A 76 6.70 15.69 -6.19
N MET A 77 7.64 16.48 -5.65
CA MET A 77 8.16 17.70 -6.29
C MET A 77 9.21 17.42 -7.37
N GLN A 78 9.80 16.23 -7.41
CA GLN A 78 10.87 15.88 -8.35
C GLN A 78 10.40 14.84 -9.38
N GLN A 79 9.92 13.68 -8.91
CA GLN A 79 9.34 12.65 -9.75
C GLN A 79 8.01 12.27 -9.14
N GLY A 80 6.92 12.89 -9.62
CA GLY A 80 5.55 12.55 -9.23
C GLY A 80 5.11 11.13 -9.63
N SER A 81 6.03 10.16 -9.74
CA SER A 81 5.74 8.77 -10.04
C SER A 81 4.78 8.16 -9.01
N ASP A 82 4.85 8.58 -7.75
CA ASP A 82 4.02 7.99 -6.69
C ASP A 82 2.54 8.37 -6.84
N ILE A 83 2.25 9.63 -7.16
CA ILE A 83 0.87 10.05 -7.46
C ILE A 83 0.37 9.41 -8.76
N LEU A 84 1.24 9.23 -9.76
CA LEU A 84 0.89 8.53 -10.99
C LEU A 84 0.57 7.04 -10.72
N GLU A 85 1.32 6.36 -9.85
CA GLU A 85 1.11 4.95 -9.51
C GLU A 85 -0.18 4.75 -8.67
N ILE A 86 -0.45 5.65 -7.72
CA ILE A 86 -1.71 5.67 -6.97
C ILE A 86 -2.90 5.87 -7.92
N ASN A 87 -2.80 6.86 -8.83
CA ASN A 87 -3.86 7.14 -9.80
C ASN A 87 -4.05 5.99 -10.79
N ALA A 88 -2.95 5.38 -11.27
CA ALA A 88 -2.98 4.23 -12.16
C ALA A 88 -3.70 3.05 -11.49
N SER A 89 -3.39 2.76 -10.22
CA SER A 89 -4.06 1.69 -9.46
C SER A 89 -5.57 1.91 -9.37
N ARG A 90 -6.00 3.14 -9.07
CA ARG A 90 -7.42 3.52 -8.99
C ARG A 90 -8.14 3.44 -10.33
N LEU A 91 -7.50 3.91 -11.40
CA LEU A 91 -8.08 3.92 -12.74
C LEU A 91 -8.19 2.51 -13.32
N PHE A 92 -7.11 1.74 -13.22
CA PHE A 92 -7.01 0.43 -13.86
C PHE A 92 -7.83 -0.65 -13.15
N GLU A 93 -8.00 -0.58 -11.82
CA GLU A 93 -8.89 -1.51 -11.10
C GLU A 93 -10.32 -1.47 -11.64
N ALA A 94 -10.77 -0.31 -12.10
CA ALA A 94 -12.11 -0.12 -12.66
C ALA A 94 -12.23 -0.44 -14.16
N ALA A 95 -11.10 -0.56 -14.89
CA ALA A 95 -11.11 -0.53 -16.35
C ALA A 95 -10.48 -1.74 -17.03
N LEU A 96 -9.57 -2.47 -16.37
CA LEU A 96 -8.87 -3.58 -17.01
C LEU A 96 -9.73 -4.86 -17.06
N PRO A 97 -9.67 -5.64 -18.16
CA PRO A 97 -10.45 -6.87 -18.32
C PRO A 97 -9.82 -8.08 -17.62
N PHE A 98 -8.80 -7.86 -16.78
CA PHE A 98 -8.10 -8.90 -16.03
C PHE A 98 -7.79 -8.40 -14.60
N PRO A 99 -7.68 -9.32 -13.62
CA PRO A 99 -7.46 -8.93 -12.24
C PRO A 99 -6.08 -8.29 -12.07
N ILE A 100 -6.05 -7.20 -11.30
CA ILE A 100 -4.84 -6.56 -10.78
C ILE A 100 -4.88 -6.58 -9.25
N PRO A 101 -3.77 -6.29 -8.55
CA PRO A 101 -3.78 -6.17 -7.10
C PRO A 101 -4.81 -5.13 -6.65
N LYS A 102 -5.74 -5.52 -5.79
CA LYS A 102 -6.77 -4.61 -5.26
C LYS A 102 -6.14 -3.41 -4.55
N TYR A 103 -6.61 -2.20 -4.87
CA TYR A 103 -6.20 -0.99 -4.17
C TYR A 103 -6.90 -0.89 -2.81
N TYR A 104 -6.14 -0.56 -1.75
CA TYR A 104 -6.69 -0.32 -0.42
C TYR A 104 -6.57 1.12 0.04
N PHE A 105 -5.42 1.74 -0.19
CA PHE A 105 -5.19 3.11 0.24
C PHE A 105 -4.02 3.72 -0.53
N GLY A 106 -4.05 5.04 -0.68
CA GLY A 106 -3.04 5.80 -1.38
C GLY A 106 -3.20 7.26 -1.03
N ASP A 107 -2.12 7.91 -0.60
CA ASP A 107 -2.13 9.34 -0.28
C ASP A 107 -0.73 9.94 -0.50
N VAL A 108 -0.69 11.23 -0.81
CA VAL A 108 0.52 12.00 -1.02
C VAL A 108 0.36 13.39 -0.42
N SER A 109 1.35 13.82 0.36
CA SER A 109 1.42 15.16 0.92
C SER A 109 2.38 16.01 0.09
N ASN A 110 1.87 17.03 -0.59
CA ASN A 110 2.72 17.99 -1.32
C ASN A 110 3.63 18.80 -0.37
N GLU A 111 3.19 19.01 0.87
CA GLU A 111 3.94 19.77 1.87
C GLU A 111 5.15 18.98 2.39
N THR A 112 4.92 17.73 2.81
CA THR A 112 5.96 16.90 3.45
C THR A 112 6.68 15.98 2.48
N THR A 113 6.19 15.91 1.24
CA THR A 113 6.60 14.98 0.17
C THR A 113 6.47 13.50 0.56
N ASN A 114 5.84 13.20 1.70
CA ASN A 114 5.54 11.82 2.10
C ASN A 114 4.39 11.27 1.27
N TRP A 115 4.40 9.96 1.11
CA TRP A 115 3.37 9.24 0.41
C TRP A 115 3.25 7.83 0.96
N ILE A 116 2.14 7.18 0.67
CA ILE A 116 1.94 5.77 0.96
C ILE A 116 1.01 5.19 -0.09
N GLN A 117 1.27 3.97 -0.51
CA GLN A 117 0.36 3.17 -1.32
C GLN A 117 0.23 1.79 -0.68
N ILE A 118 -1.00 1.30 -0.55
CA ILE A 118 -1.33 -0.01 0.02
C ILE A 118 -2.20 -0.76 -0.98
N THR A 119 -1.77 -1.97 -1.33
CA THR A 119 -2.48 -2.89 -2.22
C THR A 119 -2.59 -4.27 -1.59
N GLN A 120 -3.38 -5.14 -2.22
CA GLN A 120 -3.27 -6.58 -2.02
C GLN A 120 -1.82 -7.04 -2.26
N ARG A 121 -1.33 -7.95 -1.40
CA ARG A 121 -0.10 -8.69 -1.66
C ARG A 121 -0.39 -9.82 -2.65
N ILE A 122 0.37 -9.88 -3.74
CA ILE A 122 0.32 -11.00 -4.66
C ILE A 122 1.28 -12.09 -4.16
N PRO A 123 0.82 -13.33 -3.95
CA PRO A 123 1.63 -14.43 -3.46
C PRO A 123 2.49 -15.03 -4.58
N PHE A 124 3.26 -14.20 -5.28
CA PHE A 124 4.15 -14.67 -6.34
C PHE A 124 5.27 -15.51 -5.70
N ASP A 125 5.31 -16.80 -6.03
CA ASP A 125 6.24 -17.79 -5.46
C ASP A 125 6.03 -18.13 -3.96
N GLU A 126 4.93 -17.68 -3.35
CA GLU A 126 4.50 -18.21 -2.06
C GLU A 126 3.79 -19.56 -2.32
N LYS A 127 4.23 -20.65 -1.69
CA LYS A 127 3.48 -21.91 -1.71
C LYS A 127 2.09 -21.64 -1.13
N VAL A 128 1.05 -21.80 -1.94
CA VAL A 128 -0.32 -21.82 -1.45
C VAL A 128 -0.49 -23.17 -0.76
N GLU A 129 -0.54 -23.17 0.57
CA GLU A 129 -0.98 -24.36 1.31
C GLU A 129 -2.49 -24.47 1.12
N ASP A 130 -2.92 -25.58 0.52
CA ASP A 130 -4.32 -25.99 0.33
C ASP A 130 -5.02 -26.30 1.67
#